data_AF-Q8IHL8-F1
#
_entry.id   AF-Q8IHL8-F1
#
_cell.length_a   1.000
_cell.length_b   1.000
_cell.length_c   1.000
_cell.angle_alpha   90.00
_cell.angle_beta   90.00
_cell.angle_gamma   90.00
#
_symmetry.space_group_name_H-M   'P 1'
#
loop_
_entity.id
_entity.type
_entity.pdbx_description
1 polymer ?
#
loop_
_entity_poly.entity_id
_entity_poly.type
_entity_poly.pdbx_seq_one_letter_code
_entity_poly.pdbx_strand_id
1 'polypeptide(L)'
;PSAEKDKIWFLAKMKYDAEINIKDLIEFYPEEPTYWVDFLRDAPEGQEEEDEEMSFEPPKIYEEIPSFDFVRAKVMVFMSQFNEYIRGYNMDLVFFTDALKHLMIVSRIISNPRGNALLVGVGGSGKQSLTRLASIIAGYKFFQMT
;
A
#
# COMPACT_ATOMS: atom_id res chain seq x y z
N PRO A 1 1.19 16.04 -20.85
CA PRO A 1 2.30 15.95 -21.83
C PRO A 1 3.70 16.24 -21.27
N SER A 2 3.86 17.13 -20.27
CA SER A 2 5.14 17.38 -19.58
C SER A 2 5.49 16.29 -18.55
N ALA A 3 4.54 15.95 -17.68
CA ALA A 3 4.80 15.01 -16.57
C ALA A 3 5.29 13.61 -16.99
N GLU A 4 4.80 13.08 -18.11
CA GLU A 4 5.26 11.77 -18.61
C GLU A 4 6.72 11.84 -19.11
N LYS A 5 7.09 12.95 -19.75
CA LYS A 5 8.47 13.19 -20.18
C LYS A 5 9.40 13.32 -18.98
N ASP A 6 8.94 14.03 -17.94
CA ASP A 6 9.70 14.21 -16.70
C ASP A 6 9.94 12.87 -16.00
N LYS A 7 8.93 11.99 -15.98
CA LYS A 7 9.05 10.64 -15.43
C LYS A 7 10.06 9.78 -16.20
N ILE A 8 9.96 9.77 -17.54
CA ILE A 8 10.90 9.02 -18.40
C ILE A 8 12.34 9.51 -18.18
N TRP A 9 12.53 10.83 -18.19
CA TRP A 9 13.83 11.45 -17.95
C TRP A 9 14.40 11.07 -16.57
N PHE A 10 13.57 11.15 -15.53
CA PHE A 10 13.99 10.85 -14.16
C PHE A 10 14.44 9.39 -14.01
N LEU A 11 13.67 8.45 -14.55
CA LEU A 11 14.02 7.03 -14.50
C LEU A 11 15.30 6.72 -15.28
N ALA A 12 15.46 7.30 -16.47
CA ALA A 12 16.69 7.14 -17.25
C ALA A 12 17.91 7.70 -16.51
N LYS A 13 17.76 8.86 -15.85
CA LYS A 13 18.82 9.48 -15.06
C LYS A 13 19.17 8.63 -13.84
N MET A 14 18.18 8.12 -13.11
CA MET A 14 18.41 7.21 -11.99
C MET A 14 19.17 5.95 -12.40
N LYS A 15 18.81 5.34 -13.54
CA LYS A 15 19.52 4.16 -14.06
C LYS A 15 20.98 4.49 -14.40
N TYR A 16 21.21 5.58 -15.11
CA TYR A 16 22.56 6.05 -15.43
C TYR A 16 23.41 6.30 -14.18
N ASP A 17 22.85 6.96 -13.16
CA ASP A 17 23.58 7.21 -11.91
C ASP A 17 23.83 5.91 -11.14
N ALA A 18 22.91 4.95 -11.19
CA ALA A 18 23.11 3.63 -10.58
C ALA A 18 24.24 2.85 -11.26
N GLU A 19 24.34 2.89 -12.60
CA GLU A 19 25.42 2.24 -13.37
C GLU A 19 26.81 2.74 -12.95
N ILE A 20 26.91 4.02 -12.58
CA ILE A 20 28.16 4.67 -12.17
C ILE A 20 28.49 4.36 -10.71
N ASN A 21 27.51 4.44 -9.82
CA ASN A 21 27.75 4.46 -8.37
C ASN A 21 27.58 3.11 -7.69
N ILE A 22 26.74 2.22 -8.23
CA ILE A 22 26.36 0.93 -7.61
C ILE A 22 26.33 -0.18 -8.67
N LYS A 23 27.35 -0.22 -9.53
CA LYS A 23 27.44 -1.14 -10.68
C LYS A 23 27.21 -2.61 -10.32
N ASP A 24 27.75 -3.06 -9.20
CA ASP A 24 27.62 -4.47 -8.77
C ASP A 24 26.20 -4.83 -8.32
N LEU A 25 25.36 -3.83 -8.00
CA LEU A 25 23.98 -4.04 -7.60
C LEU A 25 22.98 -3.92 -8.75
N ILE A 26 23.41 -3.40 -9.91
CA ILE A 26 22.48 -3.08 -11.00
C ILE A 26 21.90 -4.32 -11.66
N GLU A 27 22.61 -5.45 -11.60
CA GLU A 27 22.11 -6.74 -12.09
C GLU A 27 20.86 -7.21 -11.35
N PHE A 28 20.65 -6.74 -10.12
CA PHE A 28 19.47 -7.03 -9.31
C PHE A 28 18.34 -6.02 -9.51
N TYR A 29 18.54 -4.97 -10.32
CA TYR A 29 17.51 -3.97 -10.59
C TYR A 29 16.59 -4.45 -11.73
N PRO A 30 15.31 -4.79 -11.46
CA PRO A 30 14.40 -5.25 -12.48
C PRO A 30 14.05 -4.12 -13.48
N GLU A 31 13.86 -4.47 -14.75
CA GLU A 31 13.41 -3.51 -15.77
C GLU A 31 11.96 -3.07 -15.53
N GLU A 32 11.14 -4.00 -15.05
CA GLU A 32 9.74 -3.75 -14.74
C GLU A 32 9.57 -3.22 -13.31
N PRO A 33 8.60 -2.32 -13.08
CA PRO A 33 8.31 -1.83 -11.74
C PRO A 33 7.83 -2.97 -10.82
N THR A 34 8.47 -3.08 -9.65
CA THR A 34 8.02 -3.96 -8.58
C THR A 34 7.12 -3.19 -7.61
N TYR A 35 6.19 -3.90 -6.97
CA TYR A 35 5.22 -3.32 -6.04
C TYR A 35 5.24 -4.09 -4.73
N TRP A 36 5.21 -3.35 -3.63
CA TRP A 36 5.47 -3.89 -2.31
C TRP A 36 4.47 -3.36 -1.30
N VAL A 37 4.02 -4.22 -0.38
CA VAL A 37 3.03 -3.91 0.65
C VAL A 37 3.33 -4.65 1.95
N ASP A 38 2.73 -4.20 3.05
CA ASP A 38 2.93 -4.75 4.40
C ASP A 38 1.72 -5.53 4.94
N PHE A 39 0.76 -5.87 4.09
CA PHE A 39 -0.51 -6.47 4.50
C PHE A 39 -0.80 -7.83 3.85
N LEU A 40 0.22 -8.52 3.31
CA LEU A 40 0.04 -9.82 2.67
C LEU A 40 -0.10 -10.98 3.66
N ARG A 41 0.50 -10.89 4.85
CA ARG A 41 0.43 -11.94 5.85
C ARG A 41 -0.95 -12.00 6.51
N ASP A 42 -1.34 -13.19 6.91
CA ASP A 42 -2.53 -13.44 7.70
C ASP A 42 -2.14 -13.54 9.18
N ALA A 43 -3.13 -13.46 10.07
CA ALA A 43 -2.89 -13.62 11.50
C ALA A 43 -2.37 -15.03 11.76
N PRO A 44 -1.38 -15.20 12.67
CA PRO A 44 -0.92 -16.53 13.05
C PRO A 44 -2.09 -17.34 13.64
N GLU A 45 -2.20 -18.61 13.24
CA GLU A 45 -3.09 -19.55 13.92
C GLU A 45 -2.51 -19.79 15.32
N GLY A 46 -3.30 -19.50 16.36
CA GLY A 46 -2.84 -19.68 17.73
C GLY A 46 -2.42 -21.13 17.95
N GLN A 47 -1.14 -21.36 18.23
CA GLN A 47 -0.68 -22.66 18.72
C GLN A 47 -1.06 -22.78 20.19
N GLU A 48 -1.49 -23.97 20.63
CA GLU A 48 -1.97 -24.23 21.99
C GLU A 48 -0.86 -24.13 23.06
N GLU A 49 0.38 -23.77 22.70
CA GLU A 49 1.48 -23.61 23.66
C GLU A 49 1.49 -22.18 24.22
N GLU A 50 1.57 -22.10 25.54
CA GLU A 50 1.41 -20.93 26.41
C GLU A 50 2.53 -19.88 26.25
N ASP A 51 2.71 -19.32 25.05
CA ASP A 51 3.58 -18.18 24.84
C ASP A 51 2.81 -16.88 25.11
N GLU A 52 3.08 -16.27 26.27
CA GLU A 52 2.46 -15.02 26.77
C GLU A 52 2.69 -13.79 25.85
N GLU A 53 3.46 -13.92 24.76
CA GLU A 53 3.79 -12.86 23.79
C GLU A 53 3.14 -13.01 22.40
N MET A 54 2.22 -13.97 22.19
CA MET A 54 1.56 -14.11 20.88
C MET A 54 0.66 -12.91 20.56
N SER A 55 1.02 -12.14 19.52
CA SER A 55 0.13 -11.16 18.92
C SER A 55 -0.81 -11.84 17.93
N PHE A 56 -2.12 -11.62 18.08
CA PHE A 56 -3.14 -12.05 17.12
C PHE A 56 -3.22 -11.11 15.89
N GLU A 57 -2.30 -10.14 15.79
CA GLU A 57 -2.25 -9.21 14.68
C GLU A 57 -1.43 -9.81 13.52
N PRO A 58 -1.90 -9.68 12.27
CA PRO A 58 -1.15 -10.14 11.12
C PRO A 58 0.19 -9.39 11.03
N PRO A 59 1.33 -10.11 10.88
CA PRO A 59 2.64 -9.50 10.76
C PRO A 59 2.72 -8.48 9.62
N LYS A 60 3.25 -7.28 9.91
CA LYS A 60 3.41 -6.19 8.94
C LYS A 60 4.74 -6.28 8.18
N ILE A 61 4.92 -7.35 7.41
CA ILE A 61 6.14 -7.59 6.64
C ILE A 61 6.02 -6.88 5.29
N TYR A 62 6.88 -5.88 5.04
CA TYR A 62 6.94 -5.18 3.76
C TYR A 62 7.62 -6.05 2.70
N GLU A 63 6.83 -6.61 1.79
CA GLU A 63 7.27 -7.60 0.80
C GLU A 63 6.64 -7.38 -0.57
N GLU A 64 7.24 -7.98 -1.60
CA GLU A 64 6.77 -7.88 -2.98
C GLU A 64 5.42 -8.57 -3.19
N ILE A 65 4.56 -7.97 -4.00
CA ILE A 65 3.25 -8.55 -4.32
C ILE A 65 3.39 -9.72 -5.32
N PRO A 66 2.67 -10.83 -5.12
CA PRO A 66 2.66 -11.93 -6.11
C PRO A 66 2.04 -11.50 -7.44
N SER A 67 0.94 -10.74 -7.37
CA SER A 67 0.26 -10.17 -8.53
C SER A 67 -0.73 -9.08 -8.08
N PHE A 68 -1.14 -8.22 -9.02
CA PHE A 68 -2.20 -7.25 -8.76
C PHE A 68 -3.54 -7.93 -8.43
N ASP A 69 -3.84 -9.09 -9.01
CA ASP A 69 -5.10 -9.80 -8.73
C ASP A 69 -5.12 -10.40 -7.32
N PHE A 70 -3.98 -10.90 -6.84
CA PHE A 70 -3.85 -11.34 -5.45
C PHE A 70 -4.12 -10.19 -4.48
N VAL A 71 -3.48 -9.04 -4.71
CA VAL A 71 -3.69 -7.85 -3.87
C VAL A 71 -5.13 -7.35 -3.97
N ARG A 72 -5.72 -7.37 -5.16
CA ARG A 72 -7.11 -6.96 -5.38
C ARG A 72 -8.07 -7.78 -4.52
N ALA A 73 -7.92 -9.10 -4.51
CA ALA A 73 -8.74 -9.98 -3.68
C ALA A 73 -8.59 -9.65 -2.19
N LYS A 74 -7.36 -9.44 -1.70
CA LYS A 74 -7.11 -9.11 -0.29
C LYS A 74 -7.70 -7.74 0.09
N VAL A 75 -7.55 -6.74 -0.77
CA VAL A 75 -8.10 -5.40 -0.56
C VAL A 75 -9.64 -5.40 -0.58
N MET A 76 -10.27 -6.24 -1.41
CA MET A 76 -11.72 -6.43 -1.38
C MET A 76 -12.20 -7.01 -0.03
N VAL A 77 -11.45 -7.93 0.57
CA VAL A 77 -11.75 -8.44 1.92
C VAL A 77 -11.66 -7.32 2.95
N PHE A 78 -10.59 -6.51 2.94
CA PHE A 78 -10.46 -5.36 3.84
C PHE A 78 -11.59 -4.33 3.65
N MET A 79 -12.06 -4.10 2.42
CA MET A 79 -13.19 -3.22 2.15
C MET A 79 -14.50 -3.81 2.73
N SER A 80 -14.71 -5.12 2.62
CA SER A 80 -15.86 -5.78 3.23
C SER A 80 -15.83 -5.65 4.75
N GLN A 81 -14.68 -5.92 5.38
CA GLN A 81 -14.49 -5.76 6.82
C GLN A 81 -14.74 -4.31 7.26
N PHE A 82 -14.24 -3.33 6.50
CA PHE A 82 -14.51 -1.93 6.76
C PHE A 82 -16.02 -1.63 6.82
N ASN A 83 -16.76 -2.10 5.82
CA ASN A 83 -18.20 -1.86 5.73
C ASN A 83 -18.99 -2.54 6.86
N GLU A 84 -18.48 -3.65 7.38
CA GLU A 84 -19.08 -4.36 8.50
C GLU A 84 -18.81 -3.67 9.85
N TYR A 85 -17.56 -3.27 10.09
CA TYR A 85 -17.15 -2.73 11.39
C TYR A 85 -17.40 -1.23 11.56
N ILE A 86 -17.39 -0.46 10.47
CA ILE A 86 -17.46 1.00 10.53
C ILE A 86 -18.89 1.48 10.19
N ARG A 87 -19.72 1.62 11.21
CA ARG A 87 -21.12 2.07 11.06
C ARG A 87 -21.19 3.48 10.47
N GLY A 88 -22.17 3.69 9.59
CA GLY A 88 -22.43 4.98 8.95
C GLY A 88 -21.50 5.31 7.77
N TYR A 89 -20.54 4.43 7.47
CA TYR A 89 -19.73 4.50 6.27
C TYR A 89 -20.00 3.26 5.40
N ASN A 90 -20.09 3.47 4.10
CA ASN A 90 -20.16 2.39 3.13
C ASN A 90 -19.23 2.73 1.95
N MET A 91 -18.32 1.82 1.65
CA MET A 91 -17.37 1.90 0.55
C MET A 91 -17.69 0.82 -0.48
N ASP A 92 -17.95 1.27 -1.70
CA ASP A 92 -18.07 0.41 -2.88
C ASP A 92 -17.02 0.86 -3.91
N LEU A 93 -15.77 0.50 -3.65
CA LEU A 93 -14.64 0.90 -4.48
C LEU A 93 -14.36 -0.15 -5.55
N VAL A 94 -14.14 0.32 -6.78
CA VAL A 94 -13.65 -0.52 -7.87
C VAL A 94 -12.13 -0.45 -7.92
N PHE A 95 -11.47 -1.57 -7.65
CA PHE A 95 -10.01 -1.67 -7.64
C PHE A 95 -9.45 -2.05 -9.02
N PHE A 96 -9.08 -1.04 -9.79
CA PHE A 96 -8.19 -1.18 -10.95
C PHE A 96 -6.73 -0.95 -10.55
N THR A 97 -5.80 -1.30 -11.43
CA THR A 97 -4.36 -1.30 -11.17
C THR A 97 -3.86 0.02 -10.56
N ASP A 98 -4.26 1.18 -11.08
CA ASP A 98 -3.79 2.45 -10.54
C ASP A 98 -4.44 2.82 -9.19
N ALA A 99 -5.68 2.39 -8.94
CA ALA A 99 -6.29 2.53 -7.61
C ALA A 99 -5.51 1.71 -6.55
N LEU A 100 -5.10 0.48 -6.92
CA LEU A 100 -4.25 -0.35 -6.07
C LEU A 100 -2.89 0.31 -5.82
N LYS A 101 -2.22 0.83 -6.87
CA LYS A 101 -0.95 1.56 -6.70
C LYS A 101 -1.09 2.74 -5.74
N HIS A 102 -2.15 3.54 -5.87
CA HIS A 102 -2.39 4.65 -4.95
C HIS A 102 -2.64 4.18 -3.52
N LEU A 103 -3.39 3.10 -3.33
CA LEU A 103 -3.59 2.50 -2.01
C LEU A 103 -2.27 2.03 -1.40
N MET A 104 -1.41 1.35 -2.18
CA MET A 104 -0.08 0.90 -1.75
C MET A 104 0.80 2.08 -1.29
N ILE A 105 0.79 3.18 -2.04
CA ILE A 105 1.53 4.40 -1.70
C ILE A 105 1.01 4.99 -0.38
N VAL A 106 -0.30 5.15 -0.23
CA VAL A 106 -0.88 5.71 1.00
C VAL A 106 -0.59 4.80 2.20
N SER A 107 -0.80 3.49 2.05
CA SER A 107 -0.52 2.48 3.09
C SER A 107 0.93 2.57 3.55
N ARG A 108 1.89 2.59 2.61
CA ARG A 108 3.31 2.73 2.93
C ARG A 108 3.63 4.03 3.68
N ILE A 109 3.05 5.15 3.25
CA ILE A 109 3.32 6.44 3.90
C ILE A 109 2.82 6.42 5.34
N ILE A 110 1.59 5.96 5.59
CA ILE A 110 1.00 6.00 6.94
C ILE A 110 1.57 4.94 7.87
N SER A 111 2.06 3.80 7.36
CA SER A 111 2.75 2.78 8.17
C SER A 111 4.08 3.28 8.72
N ASN A 112 4.68 4.32 8.15
CA ASN A 112 5.93 4.89 8.64
C ASN A 112 5.69 5.86 9.82
N PRO A 113 6.51 5.80 10.89
CA PRO A 113 6.46 6.78 11.97
C PRO A 113 6.58 8.20 11.43
N ARG A 114 5.64 9.07 11.84
CA ARG A 114 5.57 10.49 11.41
C ARG A 114 5.36 10.65 9.89
N GLY A 115 4.81 9.64 9.22
CA GLY A 115 4.43 9.71 7.81
C GLY A 115 3.28 10.69 7.57
N ASN A 116 3.44 11.57 6.58
CA ASN A 116 2.43 12.54 6.17
C ASN A 116 2.29 12.54 4.65
N ALA A 117 1.07 12.57 4.14
CA ALA A 117 0.79 12.60 2.71
C ALA A 117 -0.09 13.81 2.34
N LEU A 118 0.29 14.53 1.27
CA LEU A 118 -0.56 15.50 0.60
C LEU A 118 -1.08 14.87 -0.69
N LEU A 119 -2.37 14.57 -0.73
CA LEU A 119 -3.00 13.93 -1.90
C LEU A 119 -3.66 14.99 -2.80
N VAL A 120 -3.07 15.22 -3.97
CA VAL A 120 -3.56 16.20 -4.96
C VAL A 120 -4.26 15.47 -6.11
N GLY A 121 -5.43 15.98 -6.50
CA GLY A 121 -6.16 15.46 -7.66
C GLY A 121 -7.59 16.01 -7.71
N VAL A 122 -8.27 15.80 -8.83
CA VAL A 122 -9.65 16.27 -9.04
C VAL A 122 -10.66 15.63 -8.07
N GLY A 123 -11.83 16.23 -7.92
CA GLY A 123 -12.93 15.67 -7.13
C GLY A 123 -13.36 14.29 -7.66
N GLY A 124 -13.82 13.41 -6.78
CA GLY A 124 -14.27 12.06 -7.16
C GLY A 124 -13.16 11.03 -7.41
N SER A 125 -11.88 11.40 -7.32
CA SER A 125 -10.75 10.48 -7.58
C SER A 125 -10.48 9.45 -6.47
N GLY A 126 -11.38 9.28 -5.50
CA GLY A 126 -11.27 8.27 -4.44
C GLY A 126 -10.26 8.56 -3.31
N LYS A 127 -9.59 9.73 -3.29
CA LYS A 127 -8.54 10.07 -2.29
C LYS A 127 -8.97 9.79 -0.84
N GLN A 128 -10.16 10.26 -0.45
CA GLN A 128 -10.68 10.10 0.90
C GLN A 128 -11.00 8.64 1.23
N SER A 129 -11.67 7.93 0.32
CA SER A 129 -12.04 6.53 0.52
C SER A 129 -10.82 5.61 0.58
N LEU A 130 -9.85 5.80 -0.32
CA LEU A 130 -8.59 5.03 -0.30
C LEU A 130 -7.78 5.31 0.98
N THR A 131 -7.77 6.54 1.48
CA THR A 131 -7.07 6.88 2.72
C THR A 131 -7.72 6.21 3.95
N ARG A 132 -9.06 6.17 4.00
CA ARG A 132 -9.78 5.46 5.07
C ARG A 132 -9.53 3.95 5.00
N LEU A 133 -9.57 3.37 3.81
CA LEU A 133 -9.25 1.96 3.62
C LEU A 133 -7.81 1.63 4.04
N ALA A 134 -6.83 2.43 3.61
CA ALA A 134 -5.43 2.28 4.02
C ALA A 134 -5.27 2.36 5.55
N SER A 135 -5.97 3.29 6.20
CA SER A 135 -5.92 3.43 7.66
C SER A 135 -6.36 2.15 8.36
N ILE A 136 -7.41 1.50 7.86
CA ILE A 136 -7.94 0.26 8.43
C ILE A 136 -7.03 -0.93 8.14
N ILE A 137 -6.46 -1.01 6.94
CA ILE A 137 -5.42 -1.97 6.60
C ILE A 137 -4.23 -1.84 7.58
N ALA A 138 -3.85 -0.61 7.92
CA ALA A 138 -2.78 -0.32 8.88
C ALA A 138 -3.18 -0.48 10.36
N GLY A 139 -4.44 -0.80 10.67
CA GLY A 139 -4.93 -0.93 12.06
C GLY A 139 -5.17 0.42 12.76
N TYR A 140 -5.21 1.53 12.02
CA TYR A 140 -5.40 2.87 12.56
C TYR A 140 -6.87 3.33 12.54
N LYS A 141 -7.23 4.11 13.56
CA LYS A 141 -8.48 4.88 13.58
C LYS A 141 -8.27 6.20 12.85
N PHE A 142 -9.20 6.58 11.98
CA PHE A 142 -9.20 7.88 11.33
C PHE A 142 -10.14 8.84 12.06
N PHE A 143 -9.76 10.13 12.08
CA PHE A 143 -10.57 11.21 12.64
C PHE A 143 -10.74 12.30 11.59
N GLN A 144 -11.95 12.86 11.49
CA GLN A 144 -12.26 13.97 10.59
C GLN A 144 -13.01 15.04 11.39
N MET A 145 -12.50 16.27 11.39
CA MET A 145 -13.23 17.40 11.96
C MET A 145 -14.47 17.69 11.11
N THR A 146 -15.61 17.86 11.77
CA THR A 146 -16.89 18.25 11.16
C THR A 146 -17.06 19.76 11.24
#